data_AF-A0A9D1BXW1-F1
#
_entry.id   AF-A0A9D1BXW1-F1
#
_cell.length_a   1.000
_cell.length_b   1.000
_cell.length_c   1.000
_cell.angle_alpha   90.00
_cell.angle_beta   90.00
_cell.angle_gamma   90.00
#
_symmetry.space_group_name_H-M   'P 1'
#
loop_
_entity.id
_entity.type
_entity.pdbx_description
1 polymer ?
#
loop_
_entity_poly.entity_id
_entity_poly.type
_entity_poly.pdbx_seq_one_letter_code
_entity_poly.pdbx_strand_id
1 'polypeptide(L)'
;MYQFLLGQIRTRVVHTLFAAPMTIPIGRPRRRMRADRAGVRRAGQAATSSAGAAPPPAKRPGRNDPCWCGSGKKYKHCHMREDMAADRASLVHTRPPQTPRRRRRR
;
A
#
# COMPACT_ATOMS: atom_id res chain seq x y z
N MET A 1 -31.92 -31.64 -39.22
CA MET A 1 -30.74 -30.75 -39.08
C MET A 1 -30.77 -29.93 -37.78
N TYR A 2 -31.77 -29.08 -37.56
CA TYR A 2 -31.89 -28.25 -36.34
C TYR A 2 -31.98 -29.06 -35.03
N GLN A 3 -32.79 -30.13 -35.01
CA GLN A 3 -32.93 -30.97 -33.81
C GLN A 3 -31.64 -31.71 -33.42
N PHE A 4 -30.79 -32.05 -34.40
CA PHE A 4 -29.49 -32.66 -34.14
C PHE A 4 -28.52 -31.65 -33.51
N LEU A 5 -28.53 -30.41 -34.00
CA LEU A 5 -27.73 -29.31 -33.43
C LEU A 5 -28.13 -29.01 -31.98
N LEU A 6 -29.43 -28.92 -31.70
CA LEU A 6 -29.94 -28.73 -30.34
C LEU A 6 -29.56 -29.90 -29.41
N GLY A 7 -29.57 -31.14 -29.93
CA GLY A 7 -29.10 -32.32 -29.21
C GLY A 7 -27.61 -32.25 -28.86
N GLN A 8 -26.78 -31.82 -29.80
CA GLN A 8 -25.33 -31.65 -29.57
C GLN A 8 -25.01 -30.52 -28.60
N ILE A 9 -25.75 -29.41 -28.63
CA ILE A 9 -25.54 -28.30 -27.68
C ILE A 9 -25.92 -28.75 -26.27
N ARG A 10 -27.07 -29.40 -26.09
CA ARG A 10 -27.54 -29.86 -24.79
C ARG A 10 -26.56 -30.82 -24.12
N THR A 11 -26.09 -31.83 -24.86
CA THR A 11 -25.14 -32.82 -24.34
C THR A 11 -23.78 -32.22 -24.00
N ARG A 12 -23.28 -31.28 -24.82
CA ARG A 12 -22.00 -30.60 -24.59
C ARG A 12 -22.03 -29.69 -23.36
N VAL A 13 -23.14 -28.99 -23.10
CA VAL A 13 -23.29 -28.17 -21.89
C VAL A 13 -23.33 -29.04 -20.64
N VAL A 14 -24.08 -30.15 -20.65
CA VAL A 14 -24.13 -31.07 -19.50
C VAL A 14 -22.75 -31.68 -19.24
N HIS A 15 -22.08 -32.21 -20.27
CA HIS A 15 -20.73 -32.76 -20.10
C HIS A 15 -19.73 -31.73 -19.59
N THR A 16 -19.77 -30.48 -20.05
CA THR A 16 -18.84 -29.45 -19.60
C THR A 16 -19.11 -28.99 -18.17
N LEU A 17 -20.37 -28.92 -17.73
CA LEU A 17 -20.72 -28.60 -16.34
C LEU A 17 -20.33 -29.70 -15.36
N PHE A 18 -20.50 -30.97 -15.75
CA PHE A 18 -20.24 -32.11 -14.87
C PHE A 18 -18.80 -32.65 -14.93
N ALA A 19 -18.08 -32.47 -16.04
CA ALA A 19 -16.71 -32.95 -16.18
C ALA A 19 -15.64 -31.90 -15.86
N ALA A 20 -15.97 -30.60 -15.88
CA ALA A 20 -15.04 -29.57 -15.46
C ALA A 20 -15.14 -29.37 -13.94
N PRO A 21 -14.13 -29.76 -13.14
CA PRO A 21 -14.10 -29.37 -11.74
C PRO A 21 -13.94 -27.85 -11.68
N MET A 22 -15.03 -27.12 -11.39
CA MET A 22 -14.98 -25.73 -10.95
C MET A 22 -14.31 -25.68 -9.57
N THR A 23 -13.01 -25.90 -9.55
CA THR A 23 -12.17 -25.60 -8.39
C THR A 23 -11.90 -24.11 -8.42
N ILE A 24 -12.85 -23.33 -7.92
CA ILE A 24 -12.59 -21.97 -7.47
C ILE A 24 -11.57 -22.13 -6.33
N PRO A 25 -10.32 -21.61 -6.42
CA PRO A 25 -9.40 -21.66 -5.30
C PRO A 25 -9.87 -20.65 -4.25
N ILE A 26 -10.86 -21.05 -3.45
CA ILE A 26 -11.31 -20.29 -2.28
C ILE A 26 -10.20 -20.44 -1.24
N GLY A 27 -9.30 -19.47 -1.22
CA GLY A 27 -8.19 -19.42 -0.28
C GLY A 27 -6.93 -20.07 -0.82
N ARG A 28 -6.01 -19.23 -1.31
CA ARG A 28 -4.59 -19.50 -1.05
C ARG A 28 -4.45 -19.55 0.47
N PRO A 29 -4.12 -20.68 1.11
CA PRO A 29 -3.70 -20.62 2.50
C PRO A 29 -2.49 -19.70 2.52
N ARG A 30 -2.54 -18.64 3.32
CA ARG A 30 -1.37 -17.82 3.60
C ARG A 30 -0.29 -18.80 4.02
N ARG A 31 0.71 -18.97 3.16
CA ARG A 31 1.89 -19.79 3.36
C ARG A 31 2.34 -19.50 4.79
N ARG A 32 2.07 -20.42 5.72
CA ARG A 32 2.62 -20.32 7.08
C ARG A 32 4.12 -20.22 6.83
N MET A 33 4.71 -19.05 7.10
CA MET A 33 6.15 -18.92 7.15
C MET A 33 6.57 -19.93 8.22
N ARG A 34 7.01 -21.12 7.77
CA ARG A 34 7.86 -21.96 8.58
C ARG A 34 9.04 -21.08 8.92
N ALA A 35 9.21 -20.84 10.21
CA ALA A 35 10.41 -20.26 10.77
C ALA A 35 11.53 -21.31 10.70
N ASP A 36 11.91 -21.72 9.49
CA ASP A 36 13.18 -22.40 9.29
C ASP A 36 14.24 -21.30 9.14
N ARG A 37 14.53 -20.69 10.29
CA ARG A 37 15.65 -19.79 10.51
C ARG A 37 16.91 -20.65 10.65
N ALA A 38 17.27 -21.40 9.61
CA ALA A 38 18.47 -22.20 9.57
C ALA A 38 19.17 -22.00 8.22
N GLY A 39 20.20 -21.14 8.25
CA GLY A 39 21.33 -21.27 7.33
C GLY A 39 21.28 -20.53 5.99
N VAL A 40 21.35 -19.20 6.01
CA VAL A 40 22.21 -18.48 5.04
C VAL A 40 22.89 -17.32 5.76
N ARG A 41 24.13 -17.54 6.20
CA ARG A 41 25.06 -16.45 6.47
C ARG A 41 25.60 -15.93 5.14
N ARG A 42 25.73 -14.61 5.09
CA ARG A 42 26.10 -13.75 3.95
C ARG A 42 27.38 -14.16 3.21
N ALA A 43 27.36 -13.97 1.90
CA ALA A 43 28.49 -13.40 1.15
C ALA A 43 28.03 -12.02 0.64
N GLY A 44 28.70 -10.96 1.09
CA GLY A 44 28.30 -9.57 0.84
C GLY A 44 28.99 -8.94 -0.36
N GLN A 45 28.28 -8.01 -0.99
CA GLN A 45 28.77 -6.76 -1.55
C GLN A 45 27.71 -5.71 -1.14
N ALA A 46 27.90 -4.88 -0.11
CA ALA A 46 28.84 -3.76 -0.01
C ALA A 46 28.61 -2.70 -1.10
N ALA A 47 27.51 -1.96 -0.97
CA ALA A 47 27.49 -0.54 -1.31
C ALA A 47 27.21 0.22 -0.01
N THR A 48 28.29 0.73 0.55
CA THR A 48 28.36 1.73 1.59
C THR A 48 27.59 2.98 1.20
N SER A 49 26.70 3.44 2.08
CA SER A 49 26.38 4.86 2.31
C SER A 49 25.60 4.89 3.63
N SER A 50 26.26 4.72 4.78
CA SER A 50 26.60 5.85 5.66
C SER A 50 25.53 6.93 5.69
N ALA A 51 24.82 6.96 6.82
CA ALA A 51 24.20 8.14 7.44
C ALA A 51 24.44 9.45 6.68
N GLY A 52 23.51 9.77 5.80
CA GLY A 52 23.29 11.11 5.28
C GLY A 52 21.80 11.33 5.38
N ALA A 53 21.34 11.87 6.51
CA ALA A 53 20.00 12.43 6.58
C ALA A 53 19.98 13.58 5.57
N ALA A 54 19.51 13.30 4.34
CA ALA A 54 19.34 14.33 3.35
C ALA A 54 18.39 15.38 3.93
N PRO A 55 18.68 16.68 3.76
CA PRO A 55 17.79 17.74 4.23
C PRO A 55 16.39 17.52 3.62
N PRO A 56 15.32 17.89 4.35
CA PRO A 56 13.96 17.71 3.86
C PRO A 56 13.84 18.37 2.47
N PRO A 57 13.30 17.65 1.47
CA PRO A 57 13.27 18.15 0.11
C PRO A 57 12.30 19.33 0.00
N ALA A 58 12.64 20.31 -0.83
CA ALA A 58 11.75 21.46 -1.12
C ALA A 58 10.39 21.02 -1.71
N LYS A 59 10.36 19.84 -2.36
CA LYS A 59 9.14 19.20 -2.85
C LYS A 59 8.97 17.85 -2.18
N ARG A 60 7.83 17.64 -1.51
CA ARG A 60 7.54 16.41 -0.78
C ARG A 60 7.40 15.24 -1.75
N PRO A 61 8.01 14.07 -1.46
CA PRO A 61 7.84 12.88 -2.26
C PRO A 61 6.37 12.41 -2.27
N GLY A 62 5.96 11.74 -3.34
CA GLY A 62 4.63 11.15 -3.43
C GLY A 62 4.45 10.04 -2.38
N ARG A 63 3.19 9.73 -2.04
CA ARG A 63 2.85 8.81 -0.93
C ARG A 63 3.54 7.43 -1.01
N ASN A 64 3.78 6.92 -2.21
CA ASN A 64 4.39 5.61 -2.44
C ASN A 64 5.88 5.65 -2.77
N ASP A 65 6.47 6.84 -2.94
CA ASP A 65 7.88 7.01 -3.31
C ASP A 65 8.83 6.64 -2.16
N PRO A 66 10.11 6.34 -2.46
CA PRO A 66 11.13 6.16 -1.42
C PRO A 66 11.21 7.40 -0.53
N CYS A 67 11.34 7.16 0.78
CA CYS A 67 11.40 8.25 1.74
C CYS A 67 12.74 9.01 1.62
N TRP A 68 12.66 10.33 1.70
CA TRP A 68 13.78 11.26 1.58
C TRP A 68 14.88 11.07 2.64
N CYS A 69 14.59 10.39 3.76
CA CYS A 69 15.58 10.09 4.81
C CYS A 69 16.56 8.97 4.45
N GLY A 70 16.52 8.43 3.23
CA GLY A 70 17.43 7.37 2.79
C GLY A 70 17.17 6.00 3.43
N SER A 71 16.08 5.81 4.18
CA SER A 71 15.80 4.54 4.86
C SER A 71 15.33 3.40 3.92
N GLY A 72 15.11 3.69 2.64
CA GLY A 72 14.57 2.74 1.67
C GLY A 72 13.09 2.35 1.89
N LYS A 73 12.44 2.90 2.93
CA LYS A 73 11.01 2.68 3.20
C LYS A 73 10.16 3.60 2.33
N LYS A 74 8.92 3.18 2.02
CA LYS A 74 7.93 4.04 1.35
C LYS A 74 7.60 5.24 2.24
N TYR A 75 7.48 6.43 1.67
CA TYR A 75 7.23 7.68 2.38
C TYR A 75 6.03 7.60 3.34
N LYS A 76 4.93 6.97 2.93
CA LYS A 76 3.75 6.74 3.79
C LYS A 76 3.99 5.96 5.09
N HIS A 77 5.07 5.18 5.16
CA HIS A 77 5.42 4.37 6.32
C HIS A 77 6.60 4.95 7.12
N CYS A 78 7.11 6.11 6.72
CA CYS A 78 8.21 6.80 7.38
C CYS A 78 7.75 8.20 7.77
N HIS A 79 8.23 9.26 7.12
CA HIS A 79 8.01 10.65 7.54
C HIS A 79 6.65 11.27 7.19
N MET A 80 5.74 10.59 6.46
CA MET A 80 4.46 11.17 6.04
C MET A 80 3.61 11.71 7.22
N ARG A 81 3.62 11.04 8.38
CA ARG A 81 2.83 11.51 9.54
C ARG A 81 3.42 12.77 10.17
N GLU A 82 4.74 12.84 10.23
CA GLU A 82 5.47 13.95 10.81
C GLU A 82 5.37 15.19 9.91
N ASP A 83 5.50 15.02 8.59
CA ASP A 83 5.34 16.10 7.61
C ASP A 83 3.89 16.63 7.58
N MET A 84 2.89 15.77 7.79
CA MET A 84 1.48 16.17 7.94
C MET A 84 1.22 16.87 9.28
N ALA A 85 1.87 16.44 10.36
CA ALA A 85 1.76 17.10 11.66
C ALA A 85 2.41 18.49 11.63
N ALA A 86 3.56 18.62 10.96
CA ALA A 86 4.25 19.89 10.74
C ALA A 86 3.38 20.88 9.95
N ASP A 87 2.74 20.44 8.86
CA ASP A 87 1.80 21.29 8.11
C ASP A 87 0.63 21.77 8.97
N ARG A 88 0.06 20.86 9.77
CA ARG A 88 -1.05 21.20 10.65
C ARG A 88 -0.61 22.22 11.70
N ALA A 89 0.58 22.06 12.26
CA ALA A 89 1.16 22.98 13.23
C ALA A 89 1.45 24.36 12.61
N SER A 90 2.01 24.41 11.40
CA SER A 90 2.27 25.67 10.71
C SER A 90 0.98 26.43 10.40
N LEU A 91 -0.11 25.73 10.05
CA LEU A 91 -1.41 26.37 9.81
C LEU A 91 -1.98 27.03 11.08
N VAL A 92 -1.73 26.44 12.25
CA VAL A 92 -2.15 26.99 13.54
C VAL A 92 -1.31 28.19 13.92
N HIS A 93 0.01 28.13 13.72
CA HIS A 93 0.90 29.24 14.05
C HIS A 93 0.63 30.48 13.18
N THR A 94 0.31 30.27 11.89
CA THR A 94 0.00 31.36 10.96
C THR A 94 -1.41 31.94 11.18
N ARG A 95 -2.25 31.31 12.01
CA ARG A 95 -3.64 31.77 12.23
C ARG A 95 -3.66 32.93 13.23
N PRO A 96 -4.10 34.14 12.82
CA PRO A 96 -4.17 35.28 13.74
C PRO A 96 -5.14 34.99 14.90
N PRO A 97 -4.86 35.50 16.11
CA PRO A 97 -5.70 35.27 17.28
C PRO A 97 -7.10 35.81 17.01
N GLN A 98 -8.12 34.94 17.14
CA GLN A 98 -9.51 35.35 17.00
C GLN A 98 -9.89 36.15 18.26
N THR A 99 -9.79 37.47 18.19
CA THR A 99 -10.24 38.33 19.29
C THR A 99 -11.75 38.17 19.44
N PRO A 100 -12.27 37.83 20.63
CA PRO A 100 -13.70 37.82 20.86
C PRO A 100 -14.23 39.25 20.64
N ARG A 101 -15.12 39.44 19.66
CA ARG A 101 -15.75 40.73 19.39
C ARG A 101 -16.49 41.19 20.65
N ARG A 102 -15.97 42.22 21.34
CA ARG A 102 -16.65 42.83 22.49
C ARG A 102 -18.06 43.25 22.06
N ARG A 103 -19.08 42.59 22.61
CA ARG A 103 -20.48 43.00 22.45
C ARG A 103 -20.61 44.41 23.05
N ARG A 104 -20.83 45.41 22.21
CA ARG A 104 -21.16 46.77 22.68
C ARG A 104 -22.45 46.66 23.50
N ARG A 105 -22.36 46.91 24.80
CA ARG A 105 -23.53 47.03 25.67
C ARG A 105 -24.22 48.35 25.28
N ARG A 106 -25.50 48.27 24.90
CA ARG A 106 -26.38 49.40 24.66
C ARG A 106 -26.86 49.97 25.99
#